data_AF-A0A8D0EEI3-F1
#
_entry.id   AF-A0A8D0EEI3-F1
#
_cell.length_a   1.000
_cell.length_b   1.000
_cell.length_c   1.000
_cell.angle_alpha   90.00
_cell.angle_beta   90.00
_cell.angle_gamma   90.00
#
_symmetry.space_group_name_H-M   'P 1'
#
loop_
_entity.id
_entity.type
_entity.pdbx_description
1 polymer ?
#
loop_
_entity_poly.entity_id
_entity_poly.type
_entity_poly.pdbx_seq_one_letter_code
_entity_poly.pdbx_strand_id
1 'polypeptide(L)'
;MSAKEPLLGTLKACILNLQGTSSPYTDTSPHTQSFCEVLEMILRKGIKQPVLGFKRKDYWHWVEQLPQQEAHNSMTRLSVMIEKTNSCEKVLTAQGRGRYFLRLALNGKLLAVAVQHLIKSPRLLEWYDPVTSILGNEDFSEPFLSLMLVVTEMNFALDLQNSSFLDESWQLPVCLTYETVPCRELGMVLRYLDGRIFIIDVLPQSQAEVDEVVLVGDVIDEINGSSLRNACGGQAGTVLQKLKGKPLSFRLIRWKWHDGGMYKPLLPYLKVLQEKIPRFQLQHEHKRKEKNEGRCLQGDRLLYNLRYLGQVNVGKYGGKEVLDQGIPKVLEKHLPPQVCFQF
;
A
#
# COMPACT_ATOMS: atom_id res chain seq x y z
N MET A 1 14.63 -43.36 -3.65
CA MET A 1 15.31 -42.08 -3.89
C MET A 1 14.25 -41.00 -3.79
N SER A 2 14.26 -40.19 -2.72
CA SER A 2 13.27 -39.11 -2.54
C SER A 2 13.37 -38.17 -3.75
N ALA A 3 12.26 -37.97 -4.45
CA ALA A 3 12.21 -37.09 -5.62
C ALA A 3 12.57 -35.66 -5.17
N LYS A 4 13.50 -35.01 -5.85
CA LYS A 4 13.85 -33.62 -5.52
C LYS A 4 12.69 -32.71 -5.90
N GLU A 5 12.13 -31.97 -4.96
CA GLU A 5 11.14 -30.92 -5.23
C GLU A 5 11.87 -29.59 -5.56
N PRO A 6 11.81 -29.10 -6.81
CA PRO A 6 12.56 -27.92 -7.24
C PRO A 6 12.18 -26.65 -6.47
N LEU A 7 10.89 -26.45 -6.14
CA LEU A 7 10.45 -25.23 -5.46
C LEU A 7 11.00 -25.13 -4.04
N LEU A 8 11.21 -26.25 -3.33
CA LEU A 8 11.87 -26.22 -2.03
C LEU A 8 13.34 -25.81 -2.15
N GLY A 9 14.02 -26.24 -3.20
CA GLY A 9 15.37 -25.79 -3.54
C GLY A 9 15.42 -24.29 -3.83
N THR A 10 14.49 -23.79 -4.65
CA THR A 10 14.36 -22.35 -4.95
C THR A 10 14.05 -21.53 -3.70
N LEU A 11 13.11 -21.98 -2.86
CA LEU A 11 12.75 -21.31 -1.62
C LEU A 11 13.95 -21.21 -0.68
N LYS A 12 14.70 -22.32 -0.51
CA LYS A 12 15.93 -22.34 0.28
C LYS A 12 16.95 -21.33 -0.26
N ALA A 13 17.12 -21.24 -1.57
CA ALA A 13 18.01 -20.23 -2.18
C ALA A 13 17.53 -18.80 -1.90
N CYS A 14 16.22 -18.52 -1.99
CA CYS A 14 15.64 -17.22 -1.63
C CYS A 14 15.89 -16.85 -0.16
N ILE A 15 15.73 -17.81 0.76
CA ILE A 15 16.00 -17.61 2.20
C ILE A 15 17.48 -17.26 2.42
N LEU A 16 18.40 -18.01 1.83
CA LEU A 16 19.84 -17.74 1.93
C LEU A 16 20.23 -16.38 1.35
N ASN A 17 19.65 -16.01 0.20
CA ASN A 17 19.90 -14.71 -0.41
C ASN A 17 19.41 -13.56 0.46
N LEU A 18 18.22 -13.69 1.08
CA LEU A 18 17.73 -12.70 2.05
C LEU A 18 18.65 -12.61 3.26
N GLN A 19 19.10 -13.73 3.83
CA GLN A 19 20.05 -13.75 4.95
C GLN A 19 21.40 -13.09 4.64
N GLY A 20 21.78 -13.01 3.35
CA GLY A 20 22.94 -12.25 2.89
C GLY A 20 22.76 -10.73 2.86
N THR A 21 21.55 -10.22 3.12
CA THR A 21 21.22 -8.78 3.15
C THR A 21 21.01 -8.27 4.57
N SER A 22 21.02 -6.95 4.75
CA SER A 22 20.82 -6.33 6.06
C SER A 22 19.36 -6.41 6.52
N SER A 23 19.14 -6.95 7.73
CA SER A 23 17.85 -6.89 8.43
C SER A 23 17.57 -5.48 8.99
N PRO A 24 16.29 -5.03 9.07
CA PRO A 24 15.08 -5.78 8.72
C PRO A 24 14.86 -5.90 7.21
N TYR A 25 14.22 -7.00 6.79
CA TYR A 25 13.83 -7.22 5.40
C TYR A 25 12.56 -6.44 5.08
N THR A 26 12.66 -5.47 4.17
CA THR A 26 11.57 -4.59 3.75
C THR A 26 11.15 -4.90 2.31
N ASP A 27 10.15 -4.18 1.80
CA ASP A 27 9.71 -4.27 0.41
C ASP A 27 10.76 -3.81 -0.60
N THR A 28 11.74 -3.01 -0.17
CA THR A 28 12.85 -2.56 -1.02
C THR A 28 14.07 -3.48 -0.94
N SER A 29 14.08 -4.44 0.00
CA SER A 29 15.16 -5.42 0.10
C SER A 29 15.21 -6.30 -1.15
N PRO A 30 16.40 -6.55 -1.71
CA PRO A 30 16.58 -7.51 -2.80
C PRO A 30 15.98 -8.87 -2.41
N HIS A 31 15.41 -9.58 -3.38
CA HIS A 31 14.86 -10.93 -3.23
C HIS A 31 13.59 -11.07 -2.37
N THR A 32 13.11 -10.05 -1.64
CA THR A 32 11.86 -10.13 -0.87
C THR A 32 10.67 -10.50 -1.75
N GLN A 33 10.55 -9.86 -2.93
CA GLN A 33 9.50 -10.18 -3.89
C GLN A 33 9.60 -11.63 -4.37
N SER A 34 10.78 -12.06 -4.82
CA SER A 34 10.98 -13.43 -5.31
C SER A 34 10.72 -14.49 -4.24
N PHE A 35 11.11 -14.23 -3.00
CA PHE A 35 10.78 -15.08 -1.87
C PHE A 35 9.26 -15.22 -1.69
N CYS A 36 8.53 -14.10 -1.67
CA CYS A 36 7.08 -14.10 -1.51
C CYS A 36 6.37 -14.81 -2.68
N GLU A 37 6.84 -14.63 -3.90
CA GLU A 37 6.32 -15.30 -5.11
C GLU A 37 6.52 -16.82 -5.02
N VAL A 38 7.72 -17.29 -4.67
CA VAL A 38 8.02 -18.72 -4.54
C VAL A 38 7.20 -19.33 -3.40
N LEU A 39 7.05 -18.62 -2.29
CA LEU A 39 6.21 -19.04 -1.17
C LEU A 39 4.74 -19.19 -1.62
N GLU A 40 4.19 -18.19 -2.32
CA GLU A 40 2.83 -18.27 -2.89
C GLU A 40 2.70 -19.45 -3.87
N MET A 41 3.68 -19.67 -4.74
CA MET A 41 3.69 -20.81 -5.67
C MET A 41 3.61 -22.14 -4.93
N ILE A 42 4.37 -22.31 -3.85
CA ILE A 42 4.35 -23.52 -3.02
C ILE A 42 2.96 -23.71 -2.39
N LEU A 43 2.40 -22.66 -1.78
CA LEU A 43 1.09 -22.71 -1.14
C LEU A 43 -0.05 -22.98 -2.13
N ARG A 44 0.10 -22.62 -3.40
CA ARG A 44 -0.90 -22.88 -4.45
C ARG A 44 -0.73 -24.21 -5.17
N LYS A 45 0.46 -24.82 -5.09
CA LYS A 45 0.80 -26.03 -5.82
C LYS A 45 -0.05 -27.21 -5.34
N GLY A 46 -0.78 -27.81 -6.28
CA GLY A 46 -1.60 -28.98 -6.04
C GLY A 46 -2.95 -28.70 -5.35
N ILE A 47 -3.41 -27.44 -5.24
CA ILE A 47 -4.78 -27.17 -4.75
C ILE A 47 -5.79 -27.80 -5.71
N LYS A 48 -6.61 -28.73 -5.20
CA LYS A 48 -7.72 -29.35 -5.92
C LYS A 48 -8.79 -28.30 -6.21
N GLN A 49 -9.14 -28.15 -7.48
CA GLN A 49 -10.20 -27.24 -7.90
C GLN A 49 -11.55 -27.97 -7.94
N PRO A 50 -12.65 -27.29 -7.58
CA PRO A 50 -13.98 -27.87 -7.77
C PRO A 50 -14.29 -28.02 -9.27
N VAL A 51 -15.00 -29.09 -9.64
CA VAL A 51 -15.19 -29.50 -11.04
C VAL A 51 -16.36 -28.76 -11.73
N LEU A 52 -17.26 -28.10 -11.00
CA LEU A 52 -18.50 -27.52 -11.55
C LEU A 52 -18.86 -26.16 -10.94
N GLY A 53 -18.66 -25.05 -11.66
CA GLY A 53 -19.29 -23.73 -11.40
C GLY A 53 -19.02 -23.03 -10.05
N PHE A 54 -18.40 -23.71 -9.09
CA PHE A 54 -18.05 -23.16 -7.78
C PHE A 54 -16.85 -22.23 -7.89
N LYS A 55 -16.78 -21.26 -6.96
CA LYS A 55 -15.63 -20.36 -6.84
C LYS A 55 -14.34 -21.18 -6.73
N ARG A 56 -13.33 -20.78 -7.51
CA ARG A 56 -12.00 -21.40 -7.47
C ARG A 56 -11.44 -21.33 -6.05
N LYS A 57 -10.85 -22.44 -5.61
CA LYS A 57 -10.13 -22.49 -4.33
C LYS A 57 -8.76 -21.84 -4.50
N ASP A 58 -8.32 -21.23 -3.42
CA ASP A 58 -7.00 -20.63 -3.27
C ASP A 58 -6.52 -20.85 -1.84
N TYR A 59 -5.21 -20.69 -1.59
CA TYR A 59 -4.61 -21.03 -0.29
C TYR A 59 -5.20 -20.22 0.88
N TRP A 60 -5.65 -18.99 0.62
CA TRP A 60 -6.34 -18.19 1.64
C TRP A 60 -7.54 -18.91 2.26
N HIS A 61 -8.27 -19.70 1.47
CA HIS A 61 -9.51 -20.33 1.93
C HIS A 61 -9.28 -21.41 3.00
N TRP A 62 -8.13 -22.10 3.02
CA TRP A 62 -7.83 -23.00 4.16
C TRP A 62 -7.29 -22.23 5.36
N VAL A 63 -6.58 -21.11 5.13
CA VAL A 63 -6.08 -20.24 6.19
C VAL A 63 -7.25 -19.68 7.00
N GLU A 64 -8.31 -19.23 6.31
CA GLU A 64 -9.53 -18.72 6.92
C GLU A 64 -10.27 -19.76 7.80
N GLN A 65 -10.04 -21.05 7.55
CA GLN A 65 -10.68 -22.15 8.28
C GLN A 65 -9.90 -22.59 9.53
N LEU A 66 -8.66 -22.12 9.71
CA LEU A 66 -7.83 -22.51 10.87
C LEU A 66 -8.48 -22.20 12.23
N PRO A 67 -9.08 -21.01 12.47
CA PRO A 67 -9.65 -20.67 13.78
C PRO A 67 -10.82 -21.56 14.18
N GLN A 68 -11.56 -22.13 13.22
CA GLN A 68 -12.74 -22.95 13.46
C GLN A 68 -12.40 -24.35 14.02
N GLN A 69 -11.13 -24.73 14.00
CA GLN A 69 -10.65 -26.03 14.46
C GLN A 69 -10.16 -26.01 15.92
N GLU A 70 -9.99 -24.83 16.53
CA GLU A 70 -9.53 -24.71 17.91
C GLU A 70 -10.72 -24.75 18.88
N ALA A 71 -10.87 -25.86 19.61
CA ALA A 71 -11.98 -26.12 20.52
C ALA A 71 -12.03 -25.23 21.78
N HIS A 72 -11.23 -24.16 21.86
CA HIS A 72 -11.15 -23.29 23.03
C HIS A 72 -11.30 -21.81 22.63
N ASN A 73 -12.18 -21.12 23.35
CA ASN A 73 -12.63 -19.73 23.18
C ASN A 73 -11.52 -18.67 23.42
N SER A 74 -10.25 -18.99 23.20
CA SER A 74 -9.13 -18.07 23.33
C SER A 74 -8.74 -17.53 21.95
N MET A 75 -8.84 -16.21 21.77
CA MET A 75 -8.42 -15.56 20.54
C MET A 75 -6.89 -15.65 20.40
N THR A 76 -6.40 -16.58 19.58
CA THR A 76 -4.95 -16.69 19.31
C THR A 76 -4.45 -15.53 18.45
N ARG A 77 -3.15 -15.25 18.48
CA ARG A 77 -2.52 -14.24 17.62
C ARG A 77 -2.78 -14.51 16.13
N LEU A 78 -2.87 -15.78 15.75
CA LEU A 78 -3.19 -16.21 14.40
C LEU A 78 -4.64 -15.86 14.04
N SER A 79 -5.61 -16.11 14.93
CA SER A 79 -7.01 -15.72 14.73
C SER A 79 -7.18 -14.20 14.56
N VAL A 80 -6.49 -13.39 15.37
CA VAL A 80 -6.50 -11.92 15.21
C VAL A 80 -5.94 -11.51 13.84
N MET A 81 -4.89 -12.17 13.36
CA MET A 81 -4.29 -11.87 12.07
C MET A 81 -5.20 -12.25 10.89
N ILE A 82 -5.92 -13.37 11.01
CA ILE A 82 -6.90 -13.80 10.02
C ILE A 82 -8.07 -12.81 9.98
N GLU A 83 -8.59 -12.40 11.14
CA GLU A 83 -9.64 -11.39 11.22
C GLU A 83 -9.19 -10.04 10.64
N LYS A 84 -7.95 -9.63 10.92
CA LYS A 84 -7.35 -8.43 10.31
C LYS A 84 -7.24 -8.55 8.78
N THR A 85 -6.99 -9.74 8.26
CA THR A 85 -6.95 -9.97 6.81
C THR A 85 -8.35 -9.86 6.20
N ASN A 86 -9.36 -10.42 6.87
CA ASN A 86 -10.76 -10.40 6.42
C ASN A 86 -11.39 -9.01 6.46
N SER A 87 -11.03 -8.20 7.45
CA SER A 87 -11.47 -6.81 7.59
C SER A 87 -10.72 -5.81 6.69
N CYS A 88 -9.71 -6.26 5.94
CA CYS A 88 -8.95 -5.39 5.05
C CYS A 88 -9.72 -5.09 3.76
N GLU A 89 -10.30 -3.89 3.67
CA GLU A 89 -11.09 -3.44 2.51
C GLU A 89 -10.28 -3.28 1.22
N LYS A 90 -8.94 -3.25 1.32
CA LYS A 90 -8.02 -3.05 0.20
C LYS A 90 -7.77 -4.28 -0.67
N VAL A 91 -8.10 -5.47 -0.16
CA VAL A 91 -7.87 -6.74 -0.85
C VAL A 91 -9.20 -7.47 -1.06
N LEU A 92 -9.53 -7.73 -2.32
CA LEU A 92 -10.85 -8.22 -2.72
C LEU A 92 -10.85 -9.70 -3.05
N THR A 93 -9.75 -10.20 -3.60
CA THR A 93 -9.61 -11.58 -4.06
C THR A 93 -9.07 -12.48 -2.96
N ALA A 94 -9.37 -13.78 -3.03
CA ALA A 94 -8.76 -14.75 -2.11
C ALA A 94 -7.24 -14.77 -2.25
N GLN A 95 -6.71 -14.60 -3.47
CA GLN A 95 -5.27 -14.50 -3.69
C GLN A 95 -4.67 -13.25 -3.02
N GLY A 96 -5.26 -12.08 -3.22
CA GLY A 96 -4.83 -10.82 -2.60
C GLY A 96 -4.90 -10.87 -1.07
N ARG A 97 -5.95 -11.46 -0.50
CA ARG A 97 -6.05 -11.74 0.94
C ARG A 97 -4.95 -12.68 1.41
N GLY A 98 -4.70 -13.76 0.67
CA GLY A 98 -3.59 -14.67 0.95
C GLY A 98 -2.25 -13.95 0.98
N ARG A 99 -1.98 -13.06 0.03
CA ARG A 99 -0.75 -12.26 -0.02
C ARG A 99 -0.67 -11.29 1.15
N TYR A 100 -1.77 -10.63 1.48
CA TYR A 100 -1.85 -9.74 2.64
C TYR A 100 -1.59 -10.49 3.95
N PHE A 101 -2.20 -11.66 4.12
CA PHE A 101 -1.94 -12.55 5.26
C PHE A 101 -0.48 -12.96 5.34
N LEU A 102 0.15 -13.35 4.24
CA LEU A 102 1.57 -13.71 4.24
C LEU A 102 2.45 -12.54 4.72
N ARG A 103 2.17 -11.31 4.29
CA ARG A 103 2.88 -10.11 4.79
C ARG A 103 2.70 -9.93 6.29
N LEU A 104 1.47 -10.07 6.78
CA LEU A 104 1.17 -10.03 8.20
C LEU A 104 1.91 -11.15 8.97
N ALA A 105 1.90 -12.37 8.45
CA ALA A 105 2.48 -13.56 9.08
C ALA A 105 4.01 -13.50 9.11
N LEU A 106 4.64 -12.90 8.10
CA LEU A 106 6.08 -12.65 8.07
C LEU A 106 6.48 -11.59 9.10
N ASN A 107 5.80 -10.44 9.12
CA ASN A 107 6.05 -9.40 10.14
C ASN A 107 5.77 -9.91 11.56
N GLY A 108 4.73 -10.72 11.72
CA GLY A 108 4.27 -11.25 13.00
C GLY A 108 4.97 -12.55 13.42
N LYS A 109 5.84 -13.13 12.59
CA LYS A 109 6.51 -14.41 12.82
C LYS A 109 5.55 -15.57 13.12
N LEU A 110 4.42 -15.63 12.40
CA LEU A 110 3.36 -16.64 12.60
C LEU A 110 3.21 -17.62 11.42
N LEU A 111 4.03 -17.50 10.38
CA LEU A 111 3.89 -18.32 9.18
C LEU A 111 4.07 -19.83 9.47
N ALA A 112 5.08 -20.20 10.25
CA ALA A 112 5.30 -21.60 10.63
C ALA A 112 4.13 -22.15 11.46
N VAL A 113 3.53 -21.34 12.34
CA VAL A 113 2.37 -21.72 13.14
C VAL A 113 1.17 -22.06 12.25
N ALA A 114 0.89 -21.20 11.26
CA ALA A 114 -0.21 -21.42 10.32
C ALA A 114 0.00 -22.72 9.51
N VAL A 115 1.22 -22.97 9.02
CA VAL A 115 1.57 -24.20 8.28
C VAL A 115 1.47 -25.43 9.19
N GLN A 116 1.91 -25.33 10.45
CA GLN A 116 1.80 -26.43 11.41
C GLN A 116 0.33 -26.78 11.71
N HIS A 117 -0.56 -25.78 11.80
CA HIS A 117 -2.00 -26.04 11.99
C HIS A 117 -2.61 -26.72 10.78
N LEU A 118 -2.20 -26.34 9.56
CA LEU A 118 -2.61 -27.03 8.34
C LEU A 118 -2.18 -28.51 8.35
N ILE A 119 -0.90 -28.78 8.62
CA ILE A 119 -0.36 -30.15 8.61
C ILE A 119 -1.05 -31.04 9.65
N LYS A 120 -1.44 -30.47 10.81
CA LYS A 120 -2.20 -31.18 11.85
C LYS A 120 -3.69 -31.33 11.55
N SER A 121 -4.18 -30.81 10.42
CA SER A 121 -5.59 -30.84 10.04
C SER A 121 -5.80 -31.68 8.77
N PRO A 122 -6.05 -33.00 8.90
CA PRO A 122 -6.27 -33.89 7.75
C PRO A 122 -7.36 -33.40 6.80
N ARG A 123 -8.45 -32.84 7.35
CA ARG A 123 -9.58 -32.29 6.56
C ARG A 123 -9.18 -31.14 5.64
N LEU A 124 -8.23 -30.31 6.07
CA LEU A 124 -7.73 -29.20 5.24
C LEU A 124 -6.67 -29.70 4.25
N LEU A 125 -5.86 -30.69 4.62
CA LEU A 125 -4.90 -31.32 3.71
C LEU A 125 -5.57 -32.03 2.53
N GLU A 126 -6.79 -32.56 2.70
CA GLU A 126 -7.58 -33.15 1.60
C GLU A 126 -7.78 -32.19 0.41
N TRP A 127 -7.64 -30.87 0.62
CA TRP A 127 -7.75 -29.86 -0.43
C TRP A 127 -6.54 -29.86 -1.37
N TYR A 128 -5.47 -30.54 -1.01
CA TYR A 128 -4.27 -30.68 -1.81
C TYR A 128 -4.20 -32.07 -2.44
N ASP A 129 -3.64 -32.12 -3.65
CA ASP A 129 -3.24 -33.36 -4.30
C ASP A 129 -2.01 -33.94 -3.58
N PRO A 130 -2.07 -35.19 -3.08
CA PRO A 130 -1.02 -35.75 -2.23
C PRO A 130 0.26 -36.12 -3.01
N VAL A 131 0.19 -36.17 -4.35
CA VAL A 131 1.34 -36.53 -5.19
C VAL A 131 2.10 -35.28 -5.62
N THR A 132 1.37 -34.25 -6.03
CA THR A 132 1.94 -33.05 -6.66
C THR A 132 2.09 -31.86 -5.72
N SER A 133 1.33 -31.80 -4.62
CA SER A 133 1.45 -30.70 -3.66
C SER A 133 2.63 -30.90 -2.72
N ILE A 134 3.28 -29.80 -2.35
CA ILE A 134 4.30 -29.79 -1.29
C ILE A 134 3.65 -29.92 0.09
N LEU A 135 2.48 -29.31 0.27
CA LEU A 135 1.77 -29.32 1.55
C LEU A 135 1.05 -30.65 1.80
N GLY A 136 0.53 -31.27 0.74
CA GLY A 136 -0.18 -32.55 0.80
C GLY A 136 0.70 -33.79 0.76
N ASN A 137 1.99 -33.65 0.43
CA ASN A 137 2.94 -34.76 0.37
C ASN A 137 3.79 -34.78 1.64
N GLU A 138 3.73 -35.87 2.41
CA GLU A 138 4.43 -36.01 3.69
C GLU A 138 5.95 -35.82 3.55
N ASP A 139 6.57 -36.36 2.50
CA ASP A 139 8.02 -36.26 2.24
C ASP A 139 8.48 -34.81 2.01
N PHE A 140 7.58 -33.91 1.60
CA PHE A 140 7.90 -32.51 1.29
C PHE A 140 7.38 -31.52 2.33
N SER A 141 6.29 -31.86 3.03
CA SER A 141 5.68 -31.00 4.04
C SER A 141 6.59 -30.73 5.24
N GLU A 142 7.34 -31.75 5.69
CA GLU A 142 8.29 -31.63 6.81
C GLU A 142 9.50 -30.74 6.47
N PRO A 143 10.19 -30.93 5.32
CA PRO A 143 11.21 -29.99 4.87
C PRO A 143 10.67 -28.57 4.68
N PHE A 144 9.46 -28.41 4.16
CA PHE A 144 8.83 -27.09 4.01
C PHE A 144 8.61 -26.42 5.37
N LEU A 145 8.05 -27.14 6.35
CA LEU A 145 7.85 -26.62 7.71
C LEU A 145 9.18 -26.23 8.36
N SER A 146 10.24 -27.01 8.15
CA SER A 146 11.58 -26.67 8.64
C SER A 146 12.11 -25.36 8.05
N LEU A 147 11.90 -25.10 6.76
CA LEU A 147 12.22 -23.80 6.14
C LEU A 147 11.37 -22.66 6.74
N MET A 148 10.09 -22.90 7.03
CA MET A 148 9.22 -21.89 7.66
C MET A 148 9.64 -21.55 9.10
N LEU A 149 10.19 -22.52 9.84
CA LEU A 149 10.78 -22.28 11.15
C LEU A 149 12.01 -21.36 11.04
N VAL A 150 12.86 -21.55 10.02
CA VAL A 150 13.96 -20.61 9.74
C VAL A 150 13.44 -19.21 9.40
N VAL A 151 12.39 -19.11 8.57
CA VAL A 151 11.75 -17.83 8.22
C VAL A 151 11.13 -17.14 9.45
N THR A 152 10.66 -17.88 10.44
CA THR A 152 10.14 -17.32 11.71
C THR A 152 11.20 -16.55 12.48
N GLU A 153 12.47 -16.95 12.40
CA GLU A 153 13.57 -16.25 13.05
C GLU A 153 13.99 -14.97 12.31
N MET A 154 13.69 -14.88 11.01
CA MET A 154 13.98 -13.71 10.18
C MET A 154 13.15 -12.48 10.60
N ASN A 155 13.73 -11.28 10.44
CA ASN A 155 13.11 -10.03 10.86
C ASN A 155 12.55 -9.26 9.65
N PHE A 156 11.25 -9.42 9.39
CA PHE A 156 10.55 -8.71 8.31
C PHE A 156 9.88 -7.44 8.83
N ALA A 157 9.98 -6.37 8.05
CA ALA A 157 9.31 -5.09 8.25
C ALA A 157 8.62 -4.65 6.95
N LEU A 158 7.68 -5.46 6.49
CA LEU A 158 6.90 -5.24 5.26
C LEU A 158 5.80 -4.21 5.48
N ASP A 159 5.55 -3.35 4.49
CA ASP A 159 4.49 -2.35 4.49
C ASP A 159 3.10 -3.00 4.43
N LEU A 160 2.36 -2.95 5.53
CA LEU A 160 1.00 -3.50 5.63
C LEU A 160 -0.09 -2.53 5.14
N GLN A 161 0.28 -1.30 4.85
CA GLN A 161 -0.60 -0.21 4.42
C GLN A 161 -0.69 -0.10 2.90
N ASN A 162 0.39 -0.47 2.21
CA ASN A 162 0.45 -0.61 0.75
C ASN A 162 -0.04 -1.99 0.29
N SER A 163 -1.35 -2.21 0.34
CA SER A 163 -1.96 -3.52 0.07
C SER A 163 -2.95 -3.54 -1.10
N SER A 164 -3.35 -2.38 -1.64
CA SER A 164 -4.42 -2.25 -2.64
C SER A 164 -4.13 -2.87 -4.01
N PHE A 165 -2.90 -3.29 -4.27
CA PHE A 165 -2.48 -3.98 -5.50
C PHE A 165 -2.09 -5.43 -5.28
N LEU A 166 -2.28 -5.96 -4.06
CA LEU A 166 -1.98 -7.37 -3.78
C LEU A 166 -2.93 -8.33 -4.53
N ASP A 167 -4.11 -7.87 -4.96
CA ASP A 167 -4.97 -8.67 -5.85
C ASP A 167 -4.26 -8.97 -7.18
N GLU A 168 -3.45 -8.04 -7.68
CA GLU A 168 -2.80 -8.14 -8.98
C GLU A 168 -1.34 -8.63 -8.91
N SER A 169 -0.54 -8.13 -7.96
CA SER A 169 0.90 -8.39 -7.93
C SER A 169 1.52 -8.36 -6.53
N TRP A 170 2.65 -9.05 -6.38
CA TRP A 170 3.58 -8.83 -5.26
C TRP A 170 4.40 -7.55 -5.40
N GLN A 171 4.51 -7.03 -6.62
CA GLN A 171 5.19 -5.78 -6.90
C GLN A 171 4.32 -4.62 -6.37
N LEU A 172 4.77 -3.92 -5.33
CA LEU A 172 3.99 -2.88 -4.64
C LEU A 172 4.19 -1.48 -5.24
N PRO A 173 3.12 -0.71 -5.52
CA PRO A 173 3.25 0.62 -6.11
C PRO A 173 4.04 1.59 -5.21
N VAL A 174 4.52 2.66 -5.81
CA VAL A 174 4.97 3.85 -5.07
C VAL A 174 3.73 4.53 -4.46
N CYS A 175 3.70 4.63 -3.14
CA CYS A 175 2.64 5.32 -2.39
C CYS A 175 3.14 6.67 -1.87
N LEU A 176 2.28 7.69 -1.95
CA LEU A 176 2.55 9.05 -1.49
C LEU A 176 1.43 9.52 -0.58
N THR A 177 1.77 10.27 0.45
CA THR A 177 0.77 11.00 1.26
C THR A 177 0.75 12.44 0.80
N TYR A 178 -0.42 12.91 0.36
CA TYR A 178 -0.66 14.30 0.01
C TYR A 178 -1.58 14.92 1.05
N GLU A 179 -1.03 15.81 1.88
CA GLU A 179 -1.77 16.54 2.90
C GLU A 179 -2.06 17.96 2.42
N THR A 180 -3.29 18.43 2.64
CA THR A 180 -3.70 19.74 2.18
C THR A 180 -4.72 20.37 3.11
N VAL A 181 -4.74 21.69 3.09
CA VAL A 181 -5.66 22.50 3.88
C VAL A 181 -7.09 22.31 3.40
N PRO A 182 -8.09 22.48 4.26
CA PRO A 182 -9.47 22.50 3.82
C PRO A 182 -9.66 23.63 2.80
N CYS A 183 -9.96 23.26 1.56
CA CYS A 183 -10.23 24.18 0.47
C CYS A 183 -11.58 23.86 -0.17
N ARG A 184 -12.17 24.83 -0.87
CA ARG A 184 -13.48 24.67 -1.52
C ARG A 184 -13.39 23.69 -2.70
N GLU A 185 -12.31 23.79 -3.47
CA GLU A 185 -12.04 22.97 -4.65
C GLU A 185 -10.55 22.60 -4.67
N LEU A 186 -10.26 21.30 -4.64
CA LEU A 186 -8.89 20.80 -4.75
C LEU A 186 -8.33 20.94 -6.16
N GLY A 187 -9.22 20.87 -7.18
CA GLY A 187 -8.86 20.90 -8.59
C GLY A 187 -8.35 19.58 -9.16
N MET A 188 -8.68 18.43 -8.54
CA MET A 188 -8.44 17.13 -9.15
C MET A 188 -9.67 16.68 -9.94
N VAL A 189 -9.48 16.31 -11.21
CA VAL A 189 -10.54 15.71 -12.04
C VAL A 189 -10.43 14.20 -11.96
N LEU A 190 -11.51 13.54 -11.52
CA LEU A 190 -11.50 12.13 -11.16
C LEU A 190 -12.24 11.26 -12.18
N ARG A 191 -11.74 10.04 -12.40
CA ARG A 191 -12.41 9.00 -13.19
C ARG A 191 -12.45 7.68 -12.41
N TYR A 192 -13.64 7.11 -12.29
CA TYR A 192 -13.83 5.79 -11.71
C TYR A 192 -13.67 4.72 -12.78
N LEU A 193 -12.83 3.73 -12.52
CA LEU A 193 -12.59 2.59 -13.41
C LEU A 193 -12.30 1.36 -12.56
N ASP A 194 -13.13 0.31 -12.73
CA ASP A 194 -12.97 -1.00 -12.09
C ASP A 194 -12.67 -0.93 -10.58
N GLY A 195 -13.43 -0.08 -9.89
CA GLY A 195 -13.31 0.10 -8.45
C GLY A 195 -12.07 0.87 -8.01
N ARG A 196 -11.45 1.66 -8.90
CA ARG A 196 -10.33 2.56 -8.61
C ARG A 196 -10.66 3.98 -9.09
N ILE A 197 -10.03 4.96 -8.47
CA ILE A 197 -10.26 6.38 -8.74
C ILE A 197 -8.98 7.00 -9.30
N PHE A 198 -8.99 7.28 -10.60
CA PHE A 198 -7.87 7.86 -11.32
C PHE A 198 -7.99 9.38 -11.38
N ILE A 199 -6.85 10.04 -11.28
CA ILE A 199 -6.73 11.48 -11.53
C ILE A 199 -6.43 11.65 -13.02
N ILE A 200 -7.38 12.22 -13.75
CA ILE A 200 -7.30 12.34 -15.22
C ILE A 200 -6.91 13.73 -15.69
N ASP A 201 -7.03 14.72 -14.80
CA ASP A 201 -6.63 16.10 -15.06
C ASP A 201 -6.44 16.85 -13.73
N VAL A 202 -5.65 17.92 -13.75
CA VAL A 202 -5.45 18.83 -12.62
C VAL A 202 -5.76 20.24 -13.10
N LEU A 203 -6.71 20.91 -12.47
CA LEU A 203 -7.21 22.21 -12.92
C LEU A 203 -6.17 23.32 -12.68
N PRO A 204 -6.00 24.25 -13.65
CA PRO A 204 -5.12 25.40 -13.45
C PRO A 204 -5.54 26.27 -12.27
N GLN A 205 -4.54 26.83 -11.58
CA GLN A 205 -4.66 27.69 -10.40
C GLN A 205 -5.31 27.02 -9.18
N SER A 206 -5.48 25.70 -9.22
CA SER A 206 -6.05 24.95 -8.11
C SER A 206 -5.03 24.62 -7.02
N GLN A 207 -5.52 24.18 -5.87
CA GLN A 207 -4.66 23.74 -4.77
C GLN A 207 -3.77 22.56 -5.18
N ALA A 208 -4.32 21.58 -5.90
CA ALA A 208 -3.56 20.43 -6.37
C ALA A 208 -2.48 20.79 -7.40
N GLU A 209 -2.72 21.79 -8.26
CA GLU A 209 -1.70 22.28 -9.19
C GLU A 209 -0.57 22.99 -8.41
N VAL A 210 -0.93 23.89 -7.50
CA VAL A 210 0.05 24.67 -6.70
C VAL A 210 0.94 23.78 -5.84
N ASP A 211 0.37 22.72 -5.27
CA ASP A 211 1.12 21.81 -4.41
C ASP A 211 2.09 20.90 -5.19
N GLU A 212 1.84 20.69 -6.50
CA GLU A 212 2.68 19.88 -7.41
C GLU A 212 2.96 18.42 -6.94
N VAL A 213 2.20 17.91 -5.95
CA VAL A 213 2.36 16.55 -5.41
C VAL A 213 1.66 15.51 -6.30
N VAL A 214 0.49 15.89 -6.83
CA VAL A 214 -0.43 15.05 -7.58
C VAL A 214 -0.07 15.05 -9.06
N LEU A 215 -0.08 13.88 -9.70
CA LEU A 215 0.12 13.76 -11.14
C LEU A 215 -1.09 13.16 -11.83
N VAL A 216 -1.35 13.62 -13.05
CA VAL A 216 -2.30 12.94 -13.95
C VAL A 216 -1.82 11.51 -14.21
N GLY A 217 -2.70 10.55 -13.95
CA GLY A 217 -2.46 9.12 -13.98
C GLY A 217 -2.44 8.45 -12.60
N ASP A 218 -2.23 9.21 -11.53
CA ASP A 218 -2.24 8.68 -10.17
C ASP A 218 -3.62 8.11 -9.79
N VAL A 219 -3.61 7.21 -8.80
CA VAL A 219 -4.82 6.65 -8.20
C VAL A 219 -4.99 7.17 -6.77
N ILE A 220 -6.18 7.63 -6.42
CA ILE A 220 -6.53 7.92 -5.02
C ILE A 220 -6.91 6.61 -4.35
N ASP A 221 -6.08 6.17 -3.40
CA ASP A 221 -6.26 4.93 -2.66
C ASP A 221 -7.02 5.12 -1.35
N GLU A 222 -6.76 6.24 -0.65
CA GLU A 222 -7.43 6.59 0.60
C GLU A 222 -7.65 8.10 0.74
N ILE A 223 -8.68 8.46 1.52
CA ILE A 223 -8.89 9.83 2.02
C ILE A 223 -9.08 9.75 3.54
N ASN A 224 -8.19 10.39 4.30
CA ASN A 224 -8.15 10.39 5.77
C ASN A 224 -8.31 8.97 6.37
N GLY A 225 -7.62 7.99 5.79
CA GLY A 225 -7.65 6.58 6.20
C GLY A 225 -8.88 5.79 5.75
N SER A 226 -9.85 6.41 5.07
CA SER A 226 -10.96 5.68 4.43
C SER A 226 -10.49 5.11 3.11
N SER A 227 -10.52 3.79 2.95
CA SER A 227 -10.14 3.14 1.69
C SER A 227 -11.14 3.47 0.58
N LEU A 228 -10.62 3.70 -0.62
CA LEU A 228 -11.39 3.88 -1.84
C LEU A 228 -11.19 2.71 -2.81
N ARG A 229 -10.67 1.57 -2.32
CA ARG A 229 -10.66 0.34 -3.08
C ARG A 229 -12.09 -0.14 -3.31
N ASN A 230 -12.36 -0.61 -4.53
CA ASN A 230 -13.69 -1.01 -4.99
C ASN A 230 -14.70 0.16 -5.01
N ALA A 231 -14.21 1.41 -5.13
CA ALA A 231 -15.10 2.55 -5.05
C ALA A 231 -15.97 2.71 -6.30
N CYS A 232 -17.26 2.98 -6.08
CA CYS A 232 -18.25 3.33 -7.08
C CYS A 232 -18.38 4.85 -7.23
N GLY A 233 -18.93 5.29 -8.37
CA GLY A 233 -19.06 6.71 -8.71
C GLY A 233 -19.67 7.55 -7.59
N GLY A 234 -18.99 8.64 -7.22
CA GLY A 234 -19.45 9.60 -6.20
C GLY A 234 -18.98 9.30 -4.77
N GLN A 235 -18.46 8.11 -4.47
CA GLN A 235 -18.04 7.76 -3.11
C GLN A 235 -16.92 8.65 -2.55
N ALA A 236 -15.93 9.04 -3.37
CA ALA A 236 -14.92 10.02 -2.92
C ALA A 236 -15.58 11.36 -2.55
N GLY A 237 -16.58 11.79 -3.32
CA GLY A 237 -17.37 12.98 -3.00
C GLY A 237 -18.10 12.84 -1.66
N THR A 238 -18.72 11.70 -1.40
CA THR A 238 -19.38 11.41 -0.11
C THR A 238 -18.38 11.46 1.06
N VAL A 239 -17.18 10.90 0.91
CA VAL A 239 -16.12 10.96 1.93
C VAL A 239 -15.68 12.41 2.16
N LEU A 240 -15.42 13.16 1.10
CA LEU A 240 -15.01 14.56 1.18
C LEU A 240 -16.09 15.45 1.84
N GLN A 241 -17.38 15.20 1.58
CA GLN A 241 -18.46 15.94 2.24
C GLN A 241 -18.46 15.73 3.76
N LYS A 242 -18.18 14.51 4.24
CA LYS A 242 -18.06 14.22 5.68
C LYS A 242 -16.84 14.90 6.33
N LEU A 243 -15.85 15.25 5.53
CA LEU A 243 -14.59 15.88 5.95
C LEU A 243 -14.57 17.39 5.68
N LYS A 244 -15.69 17.99 5.28
CA LYS A 244 -15.78 19.41 4.96
C LYS A 244 -15.27 20.27 6.13
N GLY A 245 -14.33 21.18 5.81
CA GLY A 245 -13.72 22.08 6.79
C GLY A 245 -12.64 21.45 7.67
N LYS A 246 -12.30 20.17 7.46
CA LYS A 246 -11.19 19.48 8.15
C LYS A 246 -9.98 19.34 7.20
N PRO A 247 -8.75 19.25 7.74
CA PRO A 247 -7.58 18.91 6.93
C PRO A 247 -7.77 17.60 6.18
N LEU A 248 -7.30 17.55 4.94
CA LEU A 248 -7.41 16.39 4.07
C LEU A 248 -6.03 15.73 3.93
N SER A 249 -6.01 14.41 3.97
CA SER A 249 -4.83 13.57 3.75
C SER A 249 -5.20 12.49 2.76
N PHE A 250 -4.59 12.52 1.59
CA PHE A 250 -4.80 11.57 0.52
C PHE A 250 -3.66 10.57 0.49
N ARG A 251 -3.96 9.28 0.41
CA ARG A 251 -2.98 8.28 -0.02
C ARG A 251 -3.10 8.11 -1.52
N LEU A 252 -2.04 8.45 -2.24
CA LEU A 252 -1.95 8.35 -3.68
C LEU A 252 -1.08 7.18 -4.06
N ILE A 253 -1.46 6.48 -5.12
CA ILE A 253 -0.65 5.47 -5.79
C ILE A 253 -0.16 6.08 -7.08
N ARG A 254 1.16 6.27 -7.15
CA ARG A 254 1.86 6.87 -8.28
C ARG A 254 1.84 5.90 -9.46
N TRP A 255 1.50 6.42 -10.64
CA TRP A 255 1.48 5.60 -11.86
C TRP A 255 2.88 5.14 -12.31
N LYS A 256 3.91 5.89 -11.91
CA LYS A 256 5.32 5.55 -12.11
C LYS A 256 5.84 4.58 -11.05
N TRP A 257 6.77 3.75 -11.48
CA TRP A 257 7.60 2.91 -10.64
C TRP A 257 8.86 3.65 -10.18
N HIS A 258 9.61 3.04 -9.25
CA HIS A 258 10.83 3.60 -8.67
C HIS A 258 11.93 3.93 -9.71
N ASP A 259 11.94 3.24 -10.85
CA ASP A 259 12.87 3.47 -11.96
C ASP A 259 12.40 4.55 -12.94
N GLY A 260 11.27 5.21 -12.65
CA GLY A 260 10.62 6.19 -13.51
C GLY A 260 9.79 5.57 -14.65
N GLY A 261 9.86 4.25 -14.82
CA GLY A 261 9.03 3.49 -15.75
C GLY A 261 7.58 3.40 -15.28
N MET A 262 6.73 2.77 -16.08
CA MET A 262 5.32 2.56 -15.74
C MET A 262 5.19 1.43 -14.71
N TYR A 263 4.39 1.63 -13.65
CA TYR A 263 3.99 0.55 -12.77
C TYR A 263 3.09 -0.44 -13.52
N LYS A 264 3.63 -1.62 -13.86
CA LYS A 264 3.01 -2.58 -14.79
C LYS A 264 1.57 -2.98 -14.42
N PRO A 265 1.22 -3.24 -13.14
CA PRO A 265 -0.15 -3.56 -12.75
C PRO A 265 -1.19 -2.48 -13.07
N LEU A 266 -0.78 -1.22 -13.32
CA LEU A 266 -1.67 -0.15 -13.77
C LEU A 266 -1.94 -0.13 -15.27
N LEU A 267 -1.13 -0.81 -16.08
CA LEU A 267 -1.21 -0.76 -17.54
C LEU A 267 -2.60 -1.06 -18.12
N PRO A 268 -3.34 -2.10 -17.66
CA PRO A 268 -4.66 -2.40 -18.22
C PRO A 268 -5.64 -1.23 -18.03
N TYR A 269 -5.60 -0.58 -16.88
CA TYR A 269 -6.47 0.53 -16.54
C TYR A 269 -6.14 1.79 -17.36
N LEU A 270 -4.85 2.13 -17.44
CA LEU A 270 -4.38 3.31 -18.16
C LEU A 270 -4.67 3.24 -19.67
N LYS A 271 -4.60 2.04 -20.27
CA LYS A 271 -5.00 1.83 -21.66
C LYS A 271 -6.48 2.16 -21.88
N VAL A 272 -7.36 1.66 -21.00
CA VAL A 272 -8.80 1.95 -21.07
C VAL A 272 -9.07 3.45 -20.89
N LEU A 273 -8.30 4.15 -20.05
CA LEU A 273 -8.42 5.61 -19.91
C LEU A 273 -7.99 6.35 -21.19
N GLN A 274 -6.87 5.96 -21.80
CA GLN A 274 -6.40 6.55 -23.06
C GLN A 274 -7.41 6.34 -24.20
N GLU A 275 -8.02 5.16 -24.28
CA GLU A 275 -9.05 4.86 -25.28
C GLU A 275 -10.33 5.67 -25.05
N LYS A 276 -10.77 5.82 -23.80
CA LYS A 276 -12.03 6.51 -23.47
C LYS A 276 -11.89 8.04 -23.39
N ILE A 277 -10.69 8.56 -23.19
CA ILE A 277 -10.43 9.98 -22.94
C ILE A 277 -9.26 10.43 -23.84
N PRO A 278 -9.53 10.94 -25.06
CA PRO A 278 -8.48 11.29 -26.02
C PRO A 278 -7.48 12.35 -25.54
N ARG A 279 -7.88 13.20 -24.58
CA ARG A 279 -7.02 14.24 -24.00
C ARG A 279 -6.18 13.75 -22.81
N PHE A 280 -6.41 12.53 -22.32
CA PHE A 280 -5.68 12.01 -21.17
C PHE A 280 -4.21 11.78 -21.53
N GLN A 281 -3.33 12.45 -20.80
CA GLN A 281 -1.88 12.32 -20.95
C GLN A 281 -1.23 12.25 -19.57
N LEU A 282 -0.30 11.32 -19.41
CA LEU A 282 0.38 11.12 -18.14
C LEU A 282 1.34 12.29 -17.86
N GLN A 283 1.14 12.95 -16.73
CA GLN A 283 2.00 14.05 -16.32
C GLN A 283 3.30 13.51 -15.72
N HIS A 284 4.42 14.08 -16.16
CA HIS A 284 5.73 13.79 -15.60
C HIS A 284 6.09 14.88 -14.59
N GLU A 285 6.74 14.49 -13.48
CA GLU A 285 7.22 15.42 -12.47
C GLU A 285 8.01 16.56 -13.10
N HIS A 286 7.69 17.80 -12.72
CA HIS A 286 8.48 18.95 -13.09
C HIS A 286 9.85 18.83 -12.40
N LYS A 287 10.95 18.86 -13.17
CA LYS A 287 12.29 19.03 -12.59
C LYS A 287 12.27 20.31 -11.77
N ARG A 288 12.28 20.17 -10.44
CA ARG A 288 12.35 21.28 -9.49
C ARG A 288 13.51 22.18 -9.91
N LYS A 289 13.23 23.42 -10.34
CA LYS A 289 14.26 24.45 -10.36
C LYS A 289 14.60 24.69 -8.90
N GLU A 290 15.72 24.12 -8.45
CA GLU A 290 16.31 24.48 -7.15
C GLU A 290 16.58 25.98 -7.15
N LYS A 291 15.62 26.77 -6.65
CA LYS A 291 15.94 28.08 -6.11
C LYS A 291 16.69 27.80 -4.82
N ASN A 292 18.02 27.83 -4.94
CA ASN A 292 18.95 27.95 -3.83
C ASN A 292 18.60 29.20 -3.00
N GLU A 293 17.66 29.08 -2.07
CA GLU A 293 17.59 29.98 -0.93
C GLU A 293 18.49 29.36 0.15
N GLY A 294 19.65 29.98 0.35
CA GLY A 294 20.69 29.52 1.26
C GLY A 294 20.15 29.25 2.66
N ARG A 295 19.98 27.97 2.99
CA ARG A 295 19.66 27.53 4.35
C ARG A 295 20.95 27.55 5.16
N CYS A 296 21.03 28.41 6.17
CA CYS A 296 22.13 28.42 7.11
C CYS A 296 21.93 27.25 8.10
N LEU A 297 22.72 26.19 7.96
CA LEU A 297 22.77 25.06 8.88
C LEU A 297 23.91 25.28 9.87
N GLN A 298 23.61 25.31 11.18
CA GLN A 298 24.63 25.26 12.21
C GLN A 298 24.24 24.17 13.22
N GLY A 299 24.88 23.00 13.11
CA GLY A 299 24.72 21.85 14.01
C GLY A 299 23.32 21.23 14.02
N ASP A 300 23.02 20.37 13.03
CA ASP A 300 21.87 19.43 12.96
C ASP A 300 20.45 19.94 13.31
N ARG A 301 20.27 21.24 13.51
CA ARG A 301 18.98 21.88 13.78
C ARG A 301 18.75 23.02 12.80
N LEU A 302 17.58 22.98 12.16
CA LEU A 302 17.07 24.08 11.37
C LEU A 302 16.54 25.16 12.32
N LEU A 303 17.37 26.18 12.58
CA LEU A 303 16.97 27.39 13.29
C LEU A 303 16.10 28.25 12.37
N TYR A 304 14.79 28.22 12.58
CA TYR A 304 13.87 29.16 11.94
C TYR A 304 13.66 30.36 12.85
N ASN A 305 14.15 31.53 12.44
CA ASN A 305 13.84 32.79 13.11
C ASN A 305 12.45 33.25 12.66
N LEU A 306 11.42 32.95 13.45
CA LEU A 306 10.06 33.42 13.16
C LEU A 306 9.91 34.88 13.61
N ARG A 307 9.74 35.78 12.65
CA ARG A 307 9.45 37.21 12.90
C ARG A 307 7.99 37.49 12.61
N TYR A 308 7.28 38.00 13.61
CA TYR A 308 5.95 38.52 13.43
C TYR A 308 6.02 39.95 12.87
N LEU A 309 5.43 40.13 11.68
CA LEU A 309 5.43 41.40 10.96
C LEU A 309 4.15 42.22 11.19
N GLY A 310 3.10 41.60 11.74
CA GLY A 310 1.83 42.26 12.02
C GLY A 310 0.61 41.40 11.66
N GLN A 311 -0.56 42.00 11.82
CA GLN A 311 -1.84 41.37 11.50
C GLN A 311 -2.74 42.33 10.71
N VAL A 312 -3.62 41.75 9.90
CA VAL A 312 -4.67 42.47 9.20
C VAL A 312 -5.91 41.58 9.16
N ASN A 313 -7.07 42.18 9.42
CA ASN A 313 -8.34 41.49 9.26
C ASN A 313 -8.68 41.44 7.77
N VAL A 314 -8.79 40.24 7.23
CA VAL A 314 -9.10 39.99 5.81
C VAL A 314 -10.55 39.52 5.59
N GLY A 315 -11.40 39.64 6.62
CA GLY A 315 -12.78 39.17 6.58
C GLY A 315 -12.92 37.68 6.88
N LYS A 316 -14.04 37.08 6.46
CA LYS A 316 -14.41 35.69 6.79
C LYS A 316 -13.88 34.64 5.81
N TYR A 317 -13.26 35.06 4.70
CA TYR A 317 -12.86 34.18 3.59
C TYR A 317 -11.34 34.14 3.47
N GLY A 318 -10.74 32.95 3.61
CA GLY A 318 -9.29 32.75 3.54
C GLY A 318 -8.77 32.33 2.16
N GLY A 319 -9.44 32.72 1.07
CA GLY A 319 -9.01 32.37 -0.28
C GLY A 319 -7.67 33.03 -0.65
N LYS A 320 -6.94 32.43 -1.61
CA LYS A 320 -5.65 32.96 -2.08
C LYS A 320 -5.70 34.43 -2.43
N GLU A 321 -6.71 34.86 -3.19
CA GLU A 321 -6.95 36.25 -3.60
C GLU A 321 -7.02 37.21 -2.41
N VAL A 322 -7.56 36.74 -1.29
CA VAL A 322 -7.72 37.51 -0.06
C VAL A 322 -6.39 37.60 0.70
N LEU A 323 -5.62 36.51 0.72
CA LEU A 323 -4.27 36.48 1.31
C LEU A 323 -3.28 37.32 0.49
N ASP A 324 -3.34 37.25 -0.84
CA ASP A 324 -2.52 38.04 -1.76
C ASP A 324 -2.74 39.55 -1.58
N GLN A 325 -3.92 39.96 -1.10
CA GLN A 325 -4.19 41.35 -0.70
C GLN A 325 -3.82 41.65 0.76
N GLY A 326 -3.95 40.66 1.66
CA GLY A 326 -3.66 40.81 3.08
C GLY A 326 -2.17 40.95 3.38
N ILE A 327 -1.32 40.17 2.70
CA ILE A 327 0.14 40.17 2.91
C ILE A 327 0.75 41.56 2.64
N PRO A 328 0.51 42.20 1.47
CA PRO A 328 1.00 43.57 1.22
C PRO A 328 0.53 44.56 2.27
N LYS A 329 -0.75 44.49 2.69
CA LYS A 329 -1.30 45.38 3.74
C LYS A 329 -0.64 45.22 5.10
N VAL A 330 -0.06 44.07 5.42
CA VAL A 330 0.74 43.90 6.63
C VAL A 330 2.13 44.50 6.43
N LEU A 331 2.75 44.25 5.27
CA LEU A 331 4.10 44.73 4.96
C LEU A 331 4.16 46.27 4.85
N GLU A 332 3.13 46.90 4.28
CA GLU A 332 2.98 48.36 4.17
C GLU A 332 2.81 49.07 5.52
N LYS A 333 2.39 48.36 6.58
CA LYS A 333 2.30 48.95 7.93
C LYS A 333 3.66 49.23 8.55
N HIS A 334 4.75 48.69 7.98
CA HIS A 334 6.13 48.88 8.43
C HIS A 334 6.32 48.73 9.96
N LEU A 335 5.57 47.82 10.58
CA LEU A 335 5.71 47.57 12.01
C LEU A 335 7.08 46.92 12.28
N PRO A 336 7.76 47.31 13.37
CA PRO A 336 9.03 46.70 13.73
C PRO A 336 8.82 45.20 13.97
N PRO A 337 9.62 44.32 13.33
CA PRO A 337 9.46 42.87 13.47
C PRO A 337 9.61 42.46 14.94
N GLN A 338 8.61 41.76 15.48
CA GLN A 338 8.73 41.14 16.80
C GLN A 338 9.24 39.71 16.64
N VAL A 339 10.31 39.36 17.35
CA VAL A 339 10.81 37.99 17.39
C VAL A 339 9.84 37.18 18.24
N CYS A 340 9.20 36.18 17.63
CA CYS A 340 8.23 35.37 18.35
C CYS A 340 8.89 34.19 19.05
N PHE A 341 9.80 33.47 18.39
CA PHE A 341 10.53 32.33 18.96
C PHE A 341 11.86 32.07 18.22
N GLN A 342 12.86 31.56 18.95
CA GLN A 342 14.03 30.84 18.40
C GLN A 342 13.83 29.35 18.71
N PHE A 343 13.93 28.48 17.70
CA PHE A 343 13.85 27.01 17.84
C PHE A 343 15.19 26.34 17.62
#